data_AF-A0A914WG98-F1
#
_entry.id   AF-A0A914WG98-F1
#
_cell.length_a   1.000
_cell.length_b   1.000
_cell.length_c   1.000
_cell.angle_alpha   90.00
_cell.angle_beta   90.00
_cell.angle_gamma   90.00
#
_symmetry.space_group_name_H-M   'P 1'
#
loop_
_entity.id
_entity.type
_entity.pdbx_description
1 polymer ?
#
loop_
_entity_poly.entity_id
_entity_poly.type
_entity_poly.pdbx_seq_one_letter_code
_entity_poly.pdbx_strand_id
1 'polypeptide(L)'
;MNQEEFDIEYDRLALPPKRTWPRIKRKLKSCLIGRGIFSQICGFLPILEWLPNYHWRNNLFHDIIGGLTVGIMHVPQGMAYASLASLDPVYGLYSSFFACFFYMFFGTSRHISIGVFAVASLMVGSVRLRLIPDITDDQLITEAFNGTTMSTEIDASITPIQLTTALTLTVGIIQIAMGALRLDFLTAYMSDQLLAGFTTGAACHVFVAQLNKIIGV
;
A
#
# COMPACT_ATOMS: atom_id res chain seq x y z
N MET A 1 19.62 -48.48 -20.55
CA MET A 1 19.36 -47.09 -20.15
C MET A 1 18.28 -47.15 -19.09
N ASN A 2 18.57 -46.60 -17.90
CA ASN A 2 17.61 -46.62 -16.80
C ASN A 2 16.55 -45.52 -17.00
N GLN A 3 15.38 -45.69 -16.38
CA GLN A 3 14.27 -44.73 -16.50
C GLN A 3 14.70 -43.30 -16.11
N GLU A 4 15.56 -43.19 -15.09
CA GLU A 4 16.10 -41.91 -14.61
C GLU A 4 17.01 -41.21 -15.63
N GLU A 5 17.74 -41.95 -16.47
CA GLU A 5 18.59 -41.36 -17.52
C GLU A 5 17.74 -40.82 -18.68
N PHE A 6 16.65 -41.52 -19.03
CA PHE A 6 15.72 -41.11 -20.08
C PHE A 6 14.99 -39.80 -19.73
N ASP A 7 14.59 -39.65 -18.46
CA ASP A 7 13.84 -38.48 -18.01
C ASP A 7 14.70 -37.20 -17.87
N ILE A 8 16.03 -37.36 -17.72
CA ILE A 8 17.00 -36.24 -17.72
C ILE A 8 17.33 -35.80 -19.16
N GLU A 9 17.41 -36.73 -20.13
CA GLU A 9 17.71 -36.39 -21.52
C GLU A 9 16.55 -35.66 -22.23
N TYR A 10 15.31 -35.92 -21.82
CA TYR A 10 14.10 -35.25 -22.34
C TYR A 10 13.56 -34.10 -21.46
N ASP A 11 14.40 -33.56 -20.57
CA ASP A 11 14.17 -32.31 -19.82
C ASP A 11 12.86 -32.28 -19.00
N ARG A 12 12.36 -33.44 -18.56
CA ARG A 12 11.15 -33.54 -17.71
C ARG A 12 11.45 -33.27 -16.23
N LEU A 13 12.72 -33.29 -15.83
CA LEU A 13 13.18 -33.06 -14.46
C LEU A 13 14.37 -32.10 -14.46
N ALA A 14 14.25 -30.98 -13.73
CA ALA A 14 15.38 -30.09 -13.50
C ALA A 14 16.47 -30.77 -12.65
N LEU A 15 17.73 -30.67 -13.08
CA LEU A 15 18.88 -31.22 -12.36
C LEU A 15 18.87 -30.78 -10.89
N PRO A 16 19.05 -31.69 -9.90
CA PRO A 16 19.24 -31.28 -8.52
C PRO A 16 20.51 -30.42 -8.42
N PRO A 17 20.47 -29.27 -7.72
CA PRO A 17 21.62 -28.38 -7.64
C PRO A 17 22.81 -29.10 -7.01
N LYS A 18 23.99 -29.00 -7.65
CA LYS A 18 25.26 -29.57 -7.14
C LYS A 18 25.56 -28.99 -5.76
N ARG A 19 25.31 -29.83 -4.75
CA ARG A 19 25.42 -29.53 -3.32
C ARG A 19 26.86 -29.71 -2.85
N THR A 20 27.65 -28.64 -2.89
CA THR A 20 29.02 -28.63 -2.38
C THR A 20 29.28 -27.42 -1.50
N TRP A 21 28.73 -27.37 -0.27
CA TRP A 21 29.36 -26.60 0.82
C TRP A 21 29.15 -27.28 2.18
N PRO A 22 30.18 -27.28 3.06
CA PRO A 22 30.30 -28.22 4.16
C PRO A 22 29.40 -27.90 5.35
N ARG A 23 28.88 -28.98 5.94
CA ARG A 23 27.96 -29.08 7.09
C ARG A 23 28.53 -28.57 8.44
N ILE A 24 29.51 -27.67 8.48
CA ILE A 24 30.32 -27.41 9.69
C ILE A 24 29.95 -26.12 10.46
N LYS A 25 29.19 -25.18 9.89
CA LYS A 25 28.74 -23.96 10.64
C LYS A 25 27.38 -24.09 11.37
N ARG A 26 26.95 -25.31 11.73
CA ARG A 26 25.67 -25.52 12.44
C ARG A 26 25.79 -25.67 13.96
N LYS A 27 27.00 -25.72 14.52
CA LYS A 27 27.23 -25.96 15.96
C LYS A 27 27.92 -24.84 16.73
N LEU A 28 28.03 -23.64 16.16
CA LEU A 28 28.60 -22.45 16.84
C LEU A 28 27.57 -21.31 17.02
N LYS A 29 26.29 -21.66 17.17
CA LYS A 29 25.18 -20.73 17.40
C LYS A 29 24.40 -21.06 18.67
N SER A 30 25.02 -21.74 19.64
CA SER A 30 24.41 -22.04 20.95
C SER A 30 25.17 -21.36 22.09
N CYS A 31 25.00 -20.05 22.21
CA CYS A 31 24.98 -19.34 23.48
C CYS A 31 24.58 -17.89 23.23
N LEU A 32 23.91 -17.31 24.23
CA LEU A 32 23.44 -15.93 24.36
C LEU A 32 21.99 -15.69 23.92
N ILE A 33 21.15 -15.86 24.95
CA ILE A 33 19.75 -15.46 25.16
C ILE A 33 19.46 -13.98 24.83
N GLY A 34 20.46 -13.18 24.43
CA GLY A 34 20.31 -11.79 23.91
C GLY A 34 20.17 -11.66 22.39
N ARG A 35 20.29 -12.75 21.60
CA ARG A 35 20.12 -12.70 20.13
C ARG A 35 18.68 -12.81 19.63
N GLY A 36 17.72 -13.16 20.49
CA GLY A 36 16.31 -13.29 20.11
C GLY A 36 15.71 -11.95 19.68
N ILE A 37 15.86 -10.92 20.53
CA ILE A 37 15.37 -9.56 20.26
C ILE A 37 16.11 -8.94 19.07
N PHE A 38 17.44 -9.09 18.99
CA PHE A 38 18.21 -8.57 17.85
C PHE A 38 17.81 -9.27 16.53
N SER A 39 17.57 -10.59 16.54
CA SER A 39 17.06 -11.32 15.38
C SER A 39 15.63 -10.94 15.02
N GLN A 40 14.79 -10.59 16.00
CA GLN A 40 13.43 -10.10 15.78
C GLN A 40 13.42 -8.67 15.24
N ILE A 41 14.31 -7.79 15.73
CA ILE A 41 14.50 -6.43 15.23
C ILE A 41 15.10 -6.46 13.82
N CYS A 42 16.08 -7.33 13.55
CA CYS A 42 16.58 -7.55 12.19
C CYS A 42 15.51 -8.14 11.26
N GLY A 43 14.56 -8.92 11.79
CA GLY A 43 13.38 -9.37 11.03
C GLY A 43 12.32 -8.28 10.82
N PHE A 44 12.25 -7.29 11.71
CA PHE A 44 11.32 -6.16 11.63
C PHE A 44 11.84 -5.03 10.72
N LEU A 45 13.16 -4.88 10.61
CA LEU A 45 13.83 -3.94 9.72
C LEU A 45 14.60 -4.69 8.61
N PRO A 46 13.91 -5.20 7.59
CA PRO A 46 14.52 -5.94 6.47
C PRO A 46 15.61 -5.14 5.73
N ILE A 47 15.61 -3.81 5.85
CA ILE A 47 16.67 -2.95 5.29
C ILE A 47 18.08 -3.31 5.73
N LEU A 48 18.25 -3.77 6.98
CA LEU A 48 19.58 -4.15 7.48
C LEU A 48 20.09 -5.46 6.86
N GLU A 49 19.21 -6.29 6.30
CA GLU A 49 19.59 -7.55 5.65
C GLU A 49 19.94 -7.34 4.17
N TRP A 50 19.17 -6.52 3.46
CA TRP A 50 19.35 -6.33 2.02
C TRP A 50 20.42 -5.29 1.67
N LEU A 51 20.58 -4.24 2.48
CA LEU A 51 21.49 -3.12 2.20
C LEU A 51 22.97 -3.53 2.17
N PRO A 52 23.48 -4.37 3.10
CA PRO A 52 24.87 -4.82 3.07
C PRO A 52 25.20 -5.73 1.88
N ASN A 53 24.22 -6.49 1.38
CA ASN A 53 24.37 -7.44 0.27
C ASN A 53 24.12 -6.80 -1.11
N TYR A 54 24.07 -5.47 -1.20
CA TYR A 54 23.75 -4.76 -2.43
C TYR A 54 24.94 -4.62 -3.38
N HIS A 55 24.75 -4.96 -4.66
CA HIS A 55 25.76 -4.81 -5.70
C HIS A 55 25.72 -3.38 -6.29
N TRP A 56 26.30 -2.43 -5.54
CA TRP A 56 26.30 -0.99 -5.85
C TRP A 56 26.70 -0.64 -7.29
N ARG A 57 27.69 -1.35 -7.86
CA ARG A 57 28.23 -1.00 -9.18
C ARG A 57 27.29 -1.35 -10.34
N ASN A 58 26.47 -2.38 -10.18
CA ASN A 58 25.62 -2.88 -11.27
C ASN A 58 24.18 -2.38 -11.16
N ASN A 59 23.67 -2.25 -9.94
CA ASN A 59 22.24 -2.01 -9.74
C ASN A 59 21.90 -0.54 -9.47
N LEU A 60 22.86 0.28 -9.01
CA LEU A 60 22.58 1.67 -8.64
C LEU A 60 22.07 2.50 -9.81
N PHE A 61 22.61 2.29 -11.02
CA PHE A 61 22.14 3.00 -12.21
C PHE A 61 20.70 2.61 -12.58
N HIS A 62 20.36 1.33 -12.52
CA HIS A 62 19.00 0.84 -12.80
C HIS A 62 18.01 1.32 -11.74
N ASP A 63 18.40 1.34 -10.47
CA ASP A 63 17.54 1.78 -9.37
C ASP A 63 17.33 3.30 -9.38
N ILE A 64 18.32 4.10 -9.79
CA ILE A 64 18.16 5.56 -9.97
C ILE A 64 17.17 5.86 -11.10
N ILE A 65 17.32 5.21 -12.26
CA ILE A 65 16.42 5.43 -13.41
C ILE A 65 15.01 4.94 -13.06
N GLY A 66 14.88 3.78 -12.42
CA GLY A 66 13.62 3.24 -11.95
C GLY A 66 12.94 4.15 -10.92
N GLY A 67 13.69 4.60 -9.92
CA GLY A 67 13.21 5.51 -8.88
C GLY A 67 12.79 6.88 -9.42
N LEU A 68 13.56 7.45 -10.35
CA LEU A 68 13.20 8.70 -11.03
C LEU A 68 11.89 8.54 -11.82
N THR A 69 11.77 7.43 -12.57
CA THR A 69 10.58 7.15 -13.37
C THR A 69 9.34 6.98 -12.49
N VAL A 70 9.44 6.20 -11.42
CA VAL A 70 8.35 6.00 -10.45
C VAL A 70 8.01 7.31 -9.74
N GLY A 71 9.01 8.11 -9.37
CA GLY A 71 8.82 9.42 -8.75
C GLY A 71 8.05 10.39 -9.66
N ILE A 72 8.41 10.45 -10.95
CA ILE A 72 7.71 11.27 -11.94
C ILE A 72 6.25 10.81 -12.10
N MET A 73 5.97 9.49 -12.06
CA MET A 73 4.59 8.99 -12.11
C MET A 73 3.78 9.29 -10.85
N HIS A 74 4.43 9.23 -9.67
CA HIS A 74 3.75 9.46 -8.39
C HIS A 74 3.23 10.90 -8.19
N VAL A 75 3.86 11.91 -8.81
CA VAL A 75 3.42 13.31 -8.67
C VAL A 75 2.00 13.51 -9.20
N PRO A 76 1.68 13.26 -10.49
CA PRO A 76 0.33 13.42 -11.00
C PRO A 76 -0.64 12.39 -10.38
N GLN A 77 -0.21 11.15 -10.15
CA GLN A 77 -1.04 10.12 -9.55
C GLN A 77 -1.48 10.50 -8.12
N GLY A 78 -0.56 11.02 -7.30
CA GLY A 78 -0.80 11.56 -5.96
C GLY A 78 -1.85 12.66 -5.95
N MET A 79 -1.65 13.66 -6.79
CA MET A 79 -2.53 14.82 -6.90
C MET A 79 -3.94 14.44 -7.37
N ALA A 80 -4.04 13.57 -8.38
CA ALA A 80 -5.32 13.12 -8.93
C ALA A 80 -6.14 12.34 -7.88
N TYR A 81 -5.49 11.47 -7.11
CA TYR A 81 -6.19 10.64 -6.12
C TYR A 81 -6.61 11.42 -4.88
N ALA A 82 -5.84 12.40 -4.42
CA ALA A 82 -6.30 13.32 -3.36
C ALA A 82 -7.56 14.10 -3.78
N SER A 83 -7.61 14.56 -5.04
CA SER A 83 -8.79 15.20 -5.61
C SER A 83 -10.00 14.24 -5.70
N LEU A 84 -9.82 12.91 -5.71
CA LEU A 84 -10.93 11.95 -5.63
C LEU A 84 -11.47 11.78 -4.21
N ALA A 85 -10.67 12.08 -3.20
CA ALA A 85 -11.09 12.09 -1.81
C ALA A 85 -11.71 13.44 -1.38
N SER A 86 -11.92 14.37 -2.32
CA SER A 86 -12.33 15.76 -2.08
C SER A 86 -11.42 16.50 -1.09
N LEU A 87 -10.11 16.27 -1.23
CA LEU A 87 -9.04 16.92 -0.46
C LEU A 87 -8.11 17.70 -1.40
N ASP A 88 -7.36 18.65 -0.86
CA ASP A 88 -6.38 19.38 -1.64
C ASP A 88 -5.30 18.45 -2.21
N PRO A 89 -4.88 18.64 -3.48
CA PRO A 89 -3.89 17.78 -4.14
C PRO A 89 -2.57 17.61 -3.38
N VAL A 90 -2.20 18.60 -2.57
CA VAL A 90 -0.97 18.62 -1.76
C VAL A 90 -0.92 17.44 -0.78
N TYR A 91 -2.07 17.05 -0.20
CA TYR A 91 -2.12 15.94 0.75
C TYR A 91 -1.83 14.58 0.09
N GLY A 92 -2.11 14.44 -1.21
CA GLY A 92 -1.75 13.24 -1.98
C GLY A 92 -0.24 13.10 -2.17
N LEU A 93 0.47 14.22 -2.34
CA LEU A 93 1.93 14.24 -2.43
C LEU A 93 2.58 13.88 -1.09
N TYR A 94 2.06 14.40 0.02
CA TYR A 94 2.53 14.03 1.36
C TYR A 94 2.35 12.53 1.61
N SER A 95 1.19 11.98 1.29
CA SER A 95 0.89 10.56 1.48
C SER A 95 1.85 9.66 0.68
N SER A 96 2.02 9.91 -0.62
CA SER A 96 2.91 9.11 -1.47
C SER A 96 4.38 9.17 -1.05
N PHE A 97 4.87 10.35 -0.66
CA PHE A 97 6.25 10.53 -0.23
C PHE A 97 6.55 9.78 1.08
N PHE A 98 5.72 10.01 2.11
CA PHE A 98 5.92 9.35 3.40
C PHE A 98 5.69 7.84 3.33
N ALA A 99 4.74 7.37 2.53
CA ALA A 99 4.50 5.93 2.36
C ALA A 99 5.72 5.22 1.74
N CYS A 100 6.33 5.79 0.69
CA CYS A 100 7.57 5.28 0.11
C CYS A 100 8.73 5.28 1.13
N PHE A 101 8.88 6.39 1.87
CA PHE A 101 9.94 6.54 2.87
C PHE A 101 9.84 5.48 3.97
N PHE A 102 8.66 5.27 4.55
CA PHE A 102 8.48 4.25 5.59
C PHE A 102 8.57 2.83 5.01
N TYR A 103 8.06 2.61 3.80
CA TYR A 103 8.17 1.29 3.16
C TYR A 103 9.62 0.88 2.90
N MET A 104 10.54 1.81 2.64
CA MET A 104 11.96 1.50 2.49
C MET A 104 12.55 0.80 3.73
N PHE A 105 12.14 1.18 4.95
CA PHE A 105 12.67 0.60 6.19
C PHE A 105 12.02 -0.74 6.57
N PHE A 106 10.70 -0.83 6.43
CA PHE A 106 9.89 -1.96 6.89
C PHE A 106 9.49 -2.94 5.77
N GLY A 107 9.77 -2.60 4.51
CA GLY A 107 9.35 -3.35 3.33
C GLY A 107 10.18 -4.61 3.10
N THR A 108 9.49 -5.73 2.92
CA THR A 108 10.11 -7.04 2.63
C THR A 108 10.48 -7.22 1.16
N SER A 109 9.88 -6.44 0.26
CA SER A 109 10.08 -6.52 -1.20
C SER A 109 10.81 -5.30 -1.75
N ARG A 110 11.86 -5.53 -2.52
CA ARG A 110 12.77 -4.48 -3.03
C ARG A 110 12.28 -3.76 -4.29
N HIS A 111 11.34 -4.36 -5.02
CA HIS A 111 10.88 -3.87 -6.32
C HIS A 111 9.48 -3.23 -6.27
N ILE A 112 8.79 -3.30 -5.13
CA ILE A 112 7.47 -2.71 -4.98
C ILE A 112 7.60 -1.28 -4.46
N SER A 113 6.84 -0.38 -5.08
CA SER A 113 6.69 1.00 -4.65
C SER A 113 5.27 1.20 -4.16
N ILE A 114 5.12 1.61 -2.90
CA ILE A 114 3.83 1.90 -2.28
C ILE A 114 3.54 3.40 -2.36
N GLY A 115 2.31 3.73 -2.72
CA GLY A 115 1.82 5.11 -2.78
C GLY A 115 0.30 5.15 -2.62
N VAL A 116 -0.30 6.24 -3.08
CA VAL A 116 -1.76 6.40 -3.07
C VAL A 116 -2.45 5.39 -4.01
N PHE A 117 -3.65 4.96 -3.62
CA PHE A 117 -4.49 4.05 -4.40
C PHE A 117 -5.86 4.64 -4.71
N ALA A 118 -6.35 4.45 -5.95
CA ALA A 118 -7.58 5.07 -6.44
C ALA A 118 -8.82 4.67 -5.63
N VAL A 119 -8.99 3.36 -5.37
CA VAL A 119 -10.16 2.83 -4.65
C VAL A 119 -10.19 3.32 -3.22
N ALA A 120 -9.04 3.31 -2.54
CA ALA A 120 -8.92 3.80 -1.17
C ALA A 120 -9.31 5.29 -1.11
N SER A 121 -8.88 6.08 -2.09
CA SER A 121 -9.22 7.51 -2.16
C SER A 121 -10.71 7.76 -2.38
N LEU A 122 -11.36 6.98 -3.23
CA LEU A 122 -12.82 7.03 -3.41
C LEU A 122 -13.59 6.61 -2.14
N MET A 123 -13.09 5.61 -1.40
CA MET A 123 -13.71 5.19 -0.14
C MET A 123 -13.59 6.27 0.93
N VAL A 124 -12.42 6.91 1.06
CA VAL A 124 -12.21 8.06 1.96
C VAL A 124 -13.13 9.21 1.56
N GLY A 125 -13.21 9.55 0.28
CA GLY A 125 -14.13 10.58 -0.24
C GLY A 125 -15.59 10.27 0.06
N SER A 126 -16.01 9.01 -0.08
CA SER A 126 -17.37 8.58 0.24
C SER A 126 -17.70 8.74 1.73
N VAL A 127 -16.74 8.49 2.62
CA VAL A 127 -16.93 8.72 4.07
C VAL A 127 -16.96 10.23 4.38
N ARG A 128 -16.06 11.01 3.79
CA ARG A 128 -16.04 12.47 3.93
C ARG A 128 -17.38 13.07 3.51
N LEU A 129 -17.86 12.77 2.31
CA LEU A 129 -19.12 13.31 1.78
C LEU A 129 -20.36 12.94 2.60
N ARG A 130 -20.30 11.84 3.35
CA ARG A 130 -21.40 11.44 4.26
C ARG A 130 -21.40 12.22 5.58
N LEU A 131 -20.22 12.61 6.08
CA LEU A 131 -20.07 13.30 7.36
C LEU A 131 -20.03 14.82 7.21
N ILE A 132 -19.41 15.30 6.14
CA ILE A 132 -19.28 16.70 5.76
C ILE A 132 -19.76 16.78 4.30
N PRO A 133 -21.08 16.89 4.06
CA PRO A 133 -21.58 17.16 2.73
C PRO A 133 -21.06 18.53 2.28
N ASP A 134 -20.57 18.61 1.06
CA ASP A 134 -20.26 19.90 0.45
C ASP A 134 -21.60 20.61 0.24
N ILE A 135 -21.88 21.64 1.05
CA ILE A 135 -23.07 22.47 0.88
C ILE A 135 -22.92 23.16 -0.47
N THR A 136 -23.65 22.69 -1.48
CA THR A 136 -23.77 23.38 -2.76
C THR A 136 -24.58 24.65 -2.56
N ASP A 137 -24.23 25.71 -3.30
CA ASP A 137 -24.91 27.02 -3.23
C ASP A 137 -26.44 26.93 -3.41
N ASP A 138 -26.96 25.84 -3.98
CA ASP A 138 -28.38 25.53 -4.19
C ASP A 138 -29.13 25.21 -2.87
N GLN A 139 -28.45 24.63 -1.87
CA GLN A 139 -29.02 24.44 -0.52
C GLN A 139 -28.99 25.73 0.31
N LEU A 140 -28.03 26.62 0.09
CA LEU A 140 -27.98 27.93 0.75
C LEU A 140 -29.16 28.82 0.35
N ILE A 141 -29.60 28.76 -0.91
CA ILE A 141 -30.76 29.52 -1.40
C ILE A 141 -32.08 28.97 -0.83
N THR A 142 -32.18 27.65 -0.64
CA THR A 142 -33.40 27.01 -0.12
C THR A 142 -33.53 27.14 1.41
N GLU A 143 -32.42 27.06 2.16
CA GLU A 143 -32.40 27.27 3.61
C GLU A 143 -32.57 28.75 4.00
N ALA A 144 -32.24 29.70 3.12
CA ALA A 144 -32.56 31.11 3.32
C ALA A 144 -34.08 31.39 3.26
N PHE A 145 -34.88 30.53 2.63
CA PHE A 145 -36.31 30.75 2.41
C PHE A 145 -37.22 29.97 3.39
N ASN A 146 -36.78 28.82 3.89
CA ASN A 146 -37.46 28.07 4.94
C ASN A 146 -36.59 28.07 6.20
N GLY A 147 -36.91 28.97 7.14
CA GLY A 147 -36.20 29.17 8.42
C GLY A 147 -36.27 28.00 9.41
N THR A 148 -36.28 26.76 8.94
CA THR A 148 -36.01 25.56 9.74
C THR A 148 -34.54 25.22 9.62
N THR A 149 -33.72 25.83 10.47
CA THR A 149 -32.38 25.32 10.77
C THR A 149 -32.55 23.95 11.42
N MET A 150 -32.51 22.89 10.61
CA MET A 150 -32.09 21.57 11.11
C MET A 150 -30.59 21.64 11.30
N SER A 151 -30.16 22.41 12.30
CA SER A 151 -28.80 22.39 12.81
C SER A 151 -28.58 21.03 13.45
N THR A 152 -28.16 20.07 12.63
CA THR A 152 -27.42 18.93 13.16
C THR A 152 -26.17 19.57 13.76
N GLU A 153 -26.13 19.68 15.09
CA GLU A 153 -24.99 20.17 15.88
C GLU A 153 -23.82 19.21 15.70
N ILE A 154 -23.23 19.20 14.50
CA ILE A 154 -21.87 18.72 14.29
C ILE A 154 -21.01 19.96 14.49
N ASP A 155 -20.44 20.04 15.68
CA ASP A 155 -19.39 20.96 16.11
C ASP A 155 -18.70 21.68 14.93
N ALA A 156 -18.96 22.98 14.81
CA ALA A 156 -18.71 23.81 13.63
C ALA A 156 -17.22 24.11 13.32
N SER A 157 -16.33 23.13 13.47
CA SER A 157 -14.91 23.28 13.12
C SER A 157 -14.22 22.00 12.63
N ILE A 158 -14.97 20.94 12.27
CA ILE A 158 -14.33 19.74 11.71
C ILE A 158 -13.83 20.05 10.29
N THR A 159 -12.53 20.29 10.18
CA THR A 159 -11.91 20.45 8.86
C THR A 159 -11.86 19.09 8.14
N PRO A 160 -12.02 19.05 6.80
CA PRO A 160 -11.94 17.79 6.05
C PRO A 160 -10.65 17.00 6.32
N ILE A 161 -9.54 17.71 6.56
CA ILE A 161 -8.26 17.11 6.89
C ILE A 161 -8.24 16.46 8.28
N GLN A 162 -8.89 17.04 9.29
CA GLN A 162 -9.00 16.42 10.62
C GLN A 162 -9.81 15.12 10.55
N LEU A 163 -10.91 15.12 9.80
CA LEU A 163 -11.72 13.92 9.59
C LEU A 163 -10.90 12.82 8.89
N THR A 164 -10.26 13.16 7.76
CA THR A 164 -9.45 12.19 7.02
C THR A 164 -8.28 11.66 7.84
N THR A 165 -7.58 12.52 8.60
CA THR A 165 -6.46 12.06 9.43
C THR A 165 -6.90 11.14 10.57
N ALA A 166 -8.05 11.42 11.21
CA ALA A 166 -8.64 10.51 12.19
C ALA A 166 -9.04 9.15 11.58
N LEU A 167 -9.62 9.17 10.38
CA LEU A 167 -9.97 7.96 9.63
C LEU A 167 -8.71 7.14 9.29
N THR A 168 -7.68 7.77 8.73
CA THR A 168 -6.40 7.12 8.39
C THR A 168 -5.70 6.56 9.62
N LEU A 169 -5.70 7.29 10.73
CA LEU A 169 -5.13 6.82 11.99
C LEU A 169 -5.87 5.58 12.50
N THR A 170 -7.20 5.58 12.43
CA THR A 170 -8.01 4.42 12.84
C THR A 170 -7.71 3.21 11.97
N VAL A 171 -7.60 3.39 10.66
CA VAL A 171 -7.20 2.32 9.71
C VAL A 171 -5.80 1.79 10.06
N GLY A 172 -4.85 2.67 10.38
CA GLY A 172 -3.50 2.28 10.82
C GLY A 172 -3.51 1.46 12.11
N ILE A 173 -4.30 1.84 13.11
CA ILE A 173 -4.46 1.06 14.35
C ILE A 173 -5.04 -0.33 14.04
N ILE A 174 -6.07 -0.40 13.18
CA ILE A 174 -6.66 -1.68 12.77
C ILE A 174 -5.63 -2.54 12.04
N GLN A 175 -4.83 -1.96 11.13
CA GLN A 175 -3.76 -2.68 10.43
C GLN A 175 -2.69 -3.22 11.38
N ILE A 176 -2.27 -2.42 12.37
CA ILE A 176 -1.33 -2.85 13.42
C ILE A 176 -1.94 -3.98 14.26
N ALA A 177 -3.22 -3.86 14.63
CA ALA A 177 -3.93 -4.89 15.38
C ALA A 177 -4.04 -6.20 14.58
N MET A 178 -4.37 -6.13 13.30
CA MET A 178 -4.41 -7.30 12.40
C MET A 178 -3.03 -7.95 12.25
N GLY A 179 -1.97 -7.14 12.13
CA GLY A 179 -0.58 -7.62 12.10
C GLY A 179 -0.16 -8.27 13.42
N ALA A 180 -0.54 -7.70 14.56
CA ALA A 180 -0.25 -8.24 15.89
C ALA A 180 -0.97 -9.57 16.14
N LEU A 181 -2.21 -9.70 15.66
CA LEU A 181 -2.98 -10.95 15.69
C LEU A 181 -2.51 -11.97 14.63
N ARG A 182 -1.51 -11.62 13.80
CA ARG A 182 -1.00 -12.45 12.70
C ARG A 182 -2.11 -12.97 11.77
N LEU A 183 -3.06 -12.11 11.44
CA LEU A 183 -4.17 -12.44 10.52
C LEU A 183 -3.74 -12.54 9.04
N ASP A 184 -2.44 -12.69 8.77
CA ASP A 184 -1.88 -12.92 7.43
C ASP A 184 -2.44 -14.20 6.78
N PHE A 185 -2.88 -15.16 7.60
CA PHE A 185 -3.62 -16.34 7.14
C PHE A 185 -4.92 -15.95 6.42
N LEU A 186 -5.65 -14.92 6.87
CA LEU A 186 -6.92 -14.54 6.24
C LEU A 186 -6.72 -13.96 4.84
N THR A 187 -5.66 -13.17 4.64
CA THR A 187 -5.29 -12.64 3.32
C THR A 187 -4.80 -13.74 2.39
N ALA A 188 -4.12 -14.76 2.90
CA ALA A 188 -3.70 -15.92 2.12
C ALA A 188 -4.86 -16.84 1.69
N TYR A 189 -6.03 -16.73 2.32
CA TYR A 189 -7.21 -17.55 2.03
C TYR A 189 -8.19 -16.90 1.06
N MET A 190 -7.96 -15.65 0.64
CA MET A 190 -8.77 -15.05 -0.40
C MET A 190 -8.46 -15.73 -1.73
N SER A 191 -9.50 -16.22 -2.41
CA SER A 191 -9.32 -16.91 -3.68
C SER A 191 -8.89 -15.92 -4.78
N ASP A 192 -8.08 -16.40 -5.72
CA ASP A 192 -7.63 -15.61 -6.86
C ASP A 192 -8.82 -15.03 -7.66
N GLN A 193 -9.93 -15.77 -7.73
CA GLN A 193 -11.16 -15.32 -8.39
C GLN A 193 -11.84 -14.17 -7.64
N LEU A 194 -11.80 -14.16 -6.31
CA LEU A 194 -12.36 -13.07 -5.50
C LEU A 194 -11.52 -11.81 -5.65
N LEU A 195 -10.19 -11.94 -5.59
CA LEU A 195 -9.27 -10.81 -5.82
C LEU A 195 -9.45 -10.24 -7.23
N ALA A 196 -9.45 -11.10 -8.25
CA ALA A 196 -9.64 -10.68 -9.64
C ALA A 196 -10.99 -9.98 -9.87
N GLY A 197 -12.07 -10.53 -9.28
CA GLY A 197 -13.41 -9.93 -9.33
C GLY A 197 -13.45 -8.57 -8.64
N PHE A 198 -12.89 -8.45 -7.44
CA PHE A 198 -12.79 -7.19 -6.70
C PHE A 198 -11.98 -6.14 -7.47
N THR A 199 -10.81 -6.50 -8.00
CA THR A 199 -9.97 -5.55 -8.75
C THR A 199 -10.63 -5.10 -10.04
N THR A 200 -11.35 -5.99 -10.74
CA THR A 200 -12.08 -5.64 -11.96
C THR A 200 -13.26 -4.71 -11.65
N GLY A 201 -14.04 -5.03 -10.61
CA GLY A 201 -15.13 -4.16 -10.15
C GLY A 201 -14.63 -2.79 -9.69
N ALA A 202 -13.53 -2.77 -8.93
CA ALA A 202 -12.86 -1.56 -8.51
C ALA A 202 -12.36 -0.72 -9.70
N ALA A 203 -11.79 -1.35 -10.73
CA ALA A 203 -11.34 -0.66 -11.94
C ALA A 203 -12.51 -0.01 -12.69
N CYS A 204 -13.62 -0.75 -12.89
CA CYS A 204 -14.84 -0.21 -13.48
C CYS A 204 -15.41 0.95 -12.64
N HIS A 205 -15.43 0.81 -11.32
CA HIS A 205 -15.91 1.86 -10.41
C HIS A 205 -15.04 3.12 -10.49
N VAL A 206 -13.71 2.98 -10.49
CA VAL A 206 -12.77 4.10 -10.66
C VAL A 206 -12.97 4.76 -12.02
N PHE A 207 -13.11 3.98 -13.10
CA PHE A 207 -13.36 4.50 -14.44
C PHE A 207 -14.62 5.36 -14.51
N VAL A 208 -15.74 4.85 -13.96
CA VAL A 208 -17.01 5.60 -13.89
C VAL A 208 -16.84 6.87 -13.04
N ALA A 209 -16.14 6.79 -11.91
CA ALA A 209 -15.89 7.95 -11.06
C ALA A 209 -15.01 9.04 -11.71
N GLN A 210 -14.11 8.66 -12.64
CA GLN A 210 -13.35 9.65 -13.42
C GLN A 210 -14.13 10.24 -14.59
N LEU A 211 -15.18 9.57 -15.05
CA LEU A 211 -15.89 9.95 -16.27
C LEU A 211 -16.45 11.38 -16.15
N ASN A 212 -17.03 11.73 -15.00
CA ASN A 212 -17.52 13.08 -14.70
C ASN A 212 -16.42 14.15 -14.85
N LYS A 213 -15.20 13.84 -14.38
CA LYS A 213 -14.05 14.77 -14.51
C LYS A 213 -13.58 14.94 -15.95
N ILE A 214 -13.76 13.93 -16.81
CA ILE A 214 -13.38 13.98 -18.23
C ILE A 214 -14.40 14.73 -19.07
N ILE A 215 -15.70 14.51 -18.82
CA ILE A 215 -16.78 15.20 -19.55
C ILE A 215 -16.94 16.67 -19.14
N GLY A 216 -16.38 17.06 -17.98
CA GLY A 216 -16.39 18.44 -17.51
C GLY A 216 -17.78 18.93 -17.06
N VAL A 217 -18.68 17.98 -16.75
CA VAL A 217 -20.05 18.21 -16.27
C VAL A 217 -20.22 17.55 -14.91
#